data_AF-A0AAU9JLJ7-F1
#
_entry.id   AF-A0AAU9JLJ7-F1
#
_cell.length_a   1.000
_cell.length_b   1.000
_cell.length_c   1.000
_cell.angle_alpha   90.00
_cell.angle_beta   90.00
_cell.angle_gamma   90.00
#
_symmetry.space_group_name_H-M   'P 1'
#
loop_
_entity.id
_entity.type
_entity.pdbx_description
1 polymer ?
#
loop_
_entity_poly.entity_id
_entity_poly.type
_entity_poly.pdbx_seq_one_letter_code
_entity_poly.pdbx_strand_id
1 'polypeptide(L)'
;MNQSFSSNTALHFVDLDFRDFLDFPQPSPVRVPEGLVDTEEPFSTRRKSTSGRKQIVDTKILNRFESLSKPKPPKKEYLRCKMIRGHKRANRQIEKGTLPQKTLNVFSDKAQSYWDQLTKCFHLYRHILSEESKTEAGPRTDGKSKRTCEENGLQKSFNGKFCKKYFEPIQVRESYFYYTEYIFSEFDPDVLCKKFKLRCCRAPQHTSECMNSWKLLKFYVQKIMFDNIGIEPWMSLESTDASSFSASSGRNVEKGIDEIIDVCSPQDIRDDFCLFKEVEDGDIDPDLFFGL
;
A
#
# COMPACT_ATOMS: atom_id res chain seq x y z
N MET A 1 -12.28 13.31 48.94
CA MET A 1 -11.11 12.40 49.04
C MET A 1 -10.71 12.04 47.62
N ASN A 2 -9.72 12.74 47.07
CA ASN A 2 -9.27 12.60 45.68
C ASN A 2 -8.17 11.53 45.63
N GLN A 3 -8.43 10.41 44.94
CA GLN A 3 -7.38 9.44 44.61
C GLN A 3 -6.83 9.77 43.22
N SER A 4 -5.63 10.35 43.23
CA SER A 4 -4.75 10.52 42.07
C SER A 4 -4.18 9.17 41.64
N PHE A 5 -4.50 8.71 40.43
CA PHE A 5 -3.80 7.61 39.80
C PHE A 5 -2.64 8.16 38.96
N SER A 6 -1.43 8.02 39.51
CA SER A 6 -0.18 8.09 38.76
C SER A 6 0.19 6.69 38.29
N SER A 7 0.27 6.49 36.97
CA SER A 7 0.86 5.29 36.38
C SER A 7 1.64 5.66 35.13
N ASN A 8 2.86 6.16 35.36
CA ASN A 8 3.91 6.26 34.35
C ASN A 8 4.33 4.84 33.95
N THR A 9 3.93 4.38 32.76
CA THR A 9 4.49 3.15 32.17
C THR A 9 5.28 3.54 30.92
N ALA A 10 6.55 3.88 31.12
CA ALA A 10 7.49 4.07 30.04
C ALA A 10 7.80 2.71 29.39
N LEU A 11 7.07 2.36 28.34
CA LEU A 11 7.42 1.24 27.48
C LEU A 11 8.60 1.66 26.60
N HIS A 12 9.79 1.18 26.94
CA HIS A 12 10.97 1.23 26.07
C HIS A 12 10.67 0.51 24.76
N PHE A 13 10.38 1.29 23.72
CA PHE A 13 10.29 0.81 22.35
C PHE A 13 11.72 0.66 21.82
N VAL A 14 12.20 -0.56 21.70
CA VAL A 14 13.48 -0.87 21.04
C VAL A 14 13.40 -0.42 19.58
N ASP A 15 14.13 0.64 19.25
CA ASP A 15 14.43 1.04 17.88
C ASP A 15 15.19 -0.10 17.19
N LEU A 16 14.52 -0.79 16.26
CA LEU A 16 15.19 -1.65 15.29
C LEU A 16 15.75 -0.74 14.20
N ASP A 17 16.99 -0.29 14.40
CA ASP A 17 17.73 0.47 13.42
C ASP A 17 18.07 -0.46 12.24
N PHE A 18 17.52 -0.16 11.06
CA PHE A 18 17.65 -0.97 9.85
C PHE A 18 18.99 -0.71 9.13
N ARG A 19 20.00 -0.20 9.85
CA ARG A 19 21.30 0.23 9.34
C ARG A 19 22.28 -0.92 9.08
N ASP A 20 22.01 -2.13 9.60
CA ASP A 20 22.90 -3.30 9.46
C ASP A 20 22.84 -4.02 8.11
N PHE A 21 22.31 -3.40 7.05
CA PHE A 21 22.14 -4.03 5.72
C PHE A 21 23.06 -3.46 4.62
N LEU A 22 24.07 -2.67 4.98
CA LEU A 22 24.89 -1.90 4.01
C LEU A 22 26.39 -2.24 3.97
N ASP A 23 26.81 -3.44 4.36
CA ASP A 23 28.17 -3.93 4.05
C ASP A 23 28.11 -5.21 3.21
N PHE A 24 27.95 -5.04 1.90
CA PHE A 24 28.23 -6.09 0.92
C PHE A 24 29.51 -5.73 0.16
N PRO A 25 30.50 -6.63 0.07
CA PRO A 25 31.73 -6.39 -0.66
C PRO A 25 31.44 -6.20 -2.15
N GLN A 26 32.06 -5.17 -2.73
CA GLN A 26 32.00 -4.87 -4.16
C GLN A 26 32.68 -6.00 -4.97
N PRO A 27 32.07 -6.50 -6.06
CA PRO A 27 32.71 -7.49 -6.92
C PRO A 27 33.86 -6.87 -7.71
N SER A 28 35.01 -7.56 -7.71
CA SER A 28 36.21 -7.20 -8.46
C SER A 28 35.97 -7.21 -9.98
N PRO A 29 36.66 -6.35 -10.75
CA PRO A 29 36.52 -6.29 -12.20
C PRO A 29 37.04 -7.57 -12.88
N VAL A 30 36.19 -8.17 -13.72
CA VAL A 30 36.52 -9.32 -14.56
C VAL A 30 37.26 -8.83 -15.81
N ARG A 31 38.51 -9.31 -16.03
CA ARG A 31 39.25 -9.09 -17.28
C ARG A 31 38.67 -9.98 -18.38
N VAL A 32 38.32 -9.37 -19.50
CA VAL A 32 37.88 -10.06 -20.72
C VAL A 32 39.11 -10.35 -21.59
N PRO A 33 39.30 -11.57 -22.14
CA PRO A 33 40.37 -11.85 -23.09
C PRO A 33 40.01 -11.31 -24.48
N GLU A 34 40.97 -10.62 -25.12
CA GLU A 34 40.91 -10.24 -26.52
C GLU A 34 41.33 -11.41 -27.43
N GLY A 35 40.50 -11.66 -28.45
CA GLY A 35 40.90 -12.32 -29.69
C GLY A 35 40.29 -13.69 -29.93
N LEU A 36 39.38 -13.78 -30.92
CA LEU A 36 39.48 -14.80 -31.99
C LEU A 36 38.58 -14.43 -33.18
N VAL A 37 39.14 -14.70 -34.35
CA VAL A 37 38.82 -14.25 -35.71
C VAL A 37 37.55 -14.89 -36.28
N ASP A 38 36.85 -14.09 -37.08
CA ASP A 38 35.63 -14.41 -37.82
C ASP A 38 35.78 -15.56 -38.83
N THR A 39 34.74 -16.39 -38.92
CA THR A 39 34.45 -17.18 -40.12
C THR A 39 32.95 -17.12 -40.34
N GLU A 40 32.53 -16.33 -41.34
CA GLU A 40 31.13 -16.12 -41.67
C GLU A 40 30.59 -17.26 -42.56
N GLU A 41 29.58 -17.96 -42.07
CA GLU A 41 28.71 -18.86 -42.84
C GLU A 41 27.26 -18.37 -42.72
N PRO A 42 26.54 -18.10 -43.83
CA PRO A 42 25.21 -17.51 -43.80
C PRO A 42 24.13 -18.57 -43.51
N PHE A 43 23.99 -18.95 -42.23
CA PHE A 43 22.84 -19.72 -41.79
C PHE A 43 21.60 -18.84 -41.68
N SER A 44 20.66 -19.04 -42.61
CA SER A 44 19.31 -18.47 -42.58
C SER A 44 18.57 -18.91 -41.31
N THR A 45 18.66 -18.12 -40.25
CA THR A 45 17.93 -18.37 -39.01
C THR A 45 16.48 -17.93 -39.20
N ARG A 46 15.60 -18.91 -39.43
CA ARG A 46 14.15 -18.76 -39.26
C ARG A 46 13.89 -18.27 -37.83
N ARG A 47 13.64 -16.97 -37.65
CA ARG A 47 13.29 -16.37 -36.35
C ARG A 47 11.96 -16.98 -35.91
N LYS A 48 12.02 -17.99 -35.05
CA LYS A 48 10.84 -18.50 -34.35
C LYS A 48 10.27 -17.32 -33.56
N SER A 49 9.09 -16.83 -33.96
CA SER A 49 8.35 -15.84 -33.19
C SER A 49 8.02 -16.47 -31.85
N THR A 50 8.82 -16.14 -30.83
CA THR A 50 8.51 -16.50 -29.45
C THR A 50 7.24 -15.74 -29.11
N SER A 51 6.10 -16.44 -29.11
CA SER A 51 4.82 -15.92 -28.62
C SER A 51 5.04 -15.44 -27.17
N GLY A 52 5.19 -14.11 -27.02
CA GLY A 52 5.45 -13.50 -25.73
C GLY A 52 4.25 -13.67 -24.81
N ARG A 53 4.48 -14.17 -23.59
CA ARG A 53 3.45 -14.19 -22.56
C ARG A 53 2.96 -12.75 -22.33
N LYS A 54 1.65 -12.50 -22.46
CA LYS A 54 1.04 -11.21 -22.17
C LYS A 54 1.47 -10.72 -20.78
N GLN A 55 1.95 -9.48 -20.70
CA GLN A 55 2.40 -8.90 -19.45
C GLN A 55 1.20 -8.64 -18.55
N ILE A 56 1.20 -9.25 -17.36
CA ILE A 56 0.15 -9.10 -16.35
C ILE A 56 0.11 -7.64 -15.88
N VAL A 57 -1.08 -7.05 -15.81
CA VAL A 57 -1.36 -5.66 -15.41
C VAL A 57 -0.54 -5.19 -14.20
N ASP A 58 -0.53 -5.95 -13.11
CA ASP A 58 0.25 -5.65 -11.90
C ASP A 58 1.71 -5.31 -12.22
N THR A 59 2.30 -6.05 -13.14
CA THR A 59 3.71 -5.91 -13.52
C THR A 59 3.92 -4.59 -14.25
N LYS A 60 2.97 -4.16 -15.08
CA LYS A 60 3.02 -2.86 -15.76
C LYS A 60 3.01 -1.72 -14.74
N ILE A 61 2.13 -1.78 -13.73
CA ILE A 61 2.02 -0.76 -12.68
C ILE A 61 3.31 -0.72 -11.85
N LEU A 62 3.78 -1.87 -11.34
CA LEU A 62 4.97 -1.92 -10.49
C LEU A 62 6.26 -1.53 -11.23
N ASN A 63 6.34 -1.77 -12.54
CA ASN A 63 7.48 -1.36 -13.35
C ASN A 63 7.61 0.16 -13.51
N ARG A 64 6.59 0.95 -13.14
CA ARG A 64 6.68 2.41 -13.07
C ARG A 64 7.46 2.91 -11.84
N PHE A 65 7.87 2.00 -10.96
CA PHE A 65 8.58 2.32 -9.74
C PHE A 65 9.92 1.60 -9.68
N GLU A 66 10.88 2.19 -9.00
CA GLU A 66 12.16 1.59 -8.64
C GLU A 66 12.32 1.63 -7.11
N SER A 67 12.90 0.58 -6.51
CA SER A 67 13.29 0.67 -5.10
C SER A 67 14.42 1.68 -4.92
N LEU A 68 14.37 2.47 -3.83
CA LEU A 68 15.46 3.39 -3.49
C LEU A 68 16.78 2.67 -3.20
N SER A 69 16.72 1.43 -2.73
CA SER A 69 17.92 0.64 -2.39
C SER A 69 18.56 -0.05 -3.60
N LYS A 70 17.75 -0.44 -4.59
CA LYS A 70 18.17 -1.19 -5.77
C LYS A 70 17.29 -0.73 -6.94
N PRO A 71 17.85 -0.29 -8.08
CA PRO A 71 17.08 0.22 -9.22
C PRO A 71 16.37 -0.92 -9.97
N LYS A 72 15.42 -1.55 -9.28
CA LYS A 72 14.59 -2.65 -9.75
C LYS A 72 13.15 -2.39 -9.32
N PRO A 73 12.18 -2.81 -10.14
CA PRO A 73 10.77 -2.76 -9.76
C PRO A 73 10.50 -3.49 -8.44
N PRO A 74 9.65 -2.93 -7.56
CA PRO A 74 9.23 -3.62 -6.35
C PRO A 74 8.47 -4.90 -6.68
N LYS A 75 8.67 -5.94 -5.86
CA LYS A 75 7.89 -7.18 -5.96
C LYS A 75 6.45 -6.93 -5.47
N LYS A 76 5.46 -7.64 -6.03
CA LYS A 76 4.06 -7.61 -5.56
C LYS A 76 3.94 -7.87 -4.06
N GLU A 77 4.66 -8.89 -3.56
CA GLU A 77 4.67 -9.24 -2.14
C GLU A 77 5.24 -8.13 -1.24
N TYR A 78 6.16 -7.30 -1.76
CA TYR A 78 6.70 -6.17 -0.99
C TYR A 78 5.59 -5.15 -0.70
N LEU A 79 4.78 -4.79 -1.69
CA LEU A 79 3.67 -3.86 -1.46
C LEU A 79 2.59 -4.44 -0.55
N ARG A 80 2.19 -5.70 -0.78
CA ARG A 80 1.23 -6.39 0.09
C ARG A 80 1.68 -6.38 1.54
N CYS A 81 2.93 -6.79 1.78
CA CYS A 81 3.57 -6.77 3.08
C CYS A 81 3.55 -5.36 3.70
N LYS A 82 3.96 -4.36 2.93
CA LYS A 82 4.06 -2.98 3.39
C LYS A 82 2.70 -2.40 3.79
N MET A 83 1.69 -2.57 2.95
CA MET A 83 0.34 -2.08 3.22
C MET A 83 -0.30 -2.80 4.41
N ILE A 84 -0.27 -4.14 4.43
CA ILE A 84 -0.87 -4.92 5.52
C ILE A 84 -0.19 -4.64 6.86
N ARG A 85 1.15 -4.59 6.90
CA ARG A 85 1.88 -4.23 8.14
C ARG A 85 1.56 -2.83 8.61
N GLY A 86 1.45 -1.89 7.69
CA GLY A 86 1.09 -0.51 7.98
C GLY A 86 -0.32 -0.40 8.57
N HIS A 87 -1.29 -1.12 8.00
CA HIS A 87 -2.66 -1.21 8.50
C HIS A 87 -2.72 -1.83 9.91
N LYS A 88 -2.13 -3.02 10.11
CA LYS A 88 -2.02 -3.64 11.44
C LYS A 88 -1.36 -2.70 12.46
N ARG A 89 -0.36 -1.92 12.04
CA ARG A 89 0.30 -0.94 12.91
C ARG A 89 -0.63 0.22 13.28
N ALA A 90 -1.38 0.76 12.32
CA ALA A 90 -2.35 1.81 12.58
C ALA A 90 -3.40 1.35 13.61
N ASN A 91 -3.94 0.14 13.44
CA ASN A 91 -4.90 -0.45 14.38
C ASN A 91 -4.33 -0.56 15.81
N ARG A 92 -3.09 -1.03 15.97
CA ARG A 92 -2.42 -1.07 17.29
C ARG A 92 -2.15 0.33 17.87
N GLN A 93 -1.98 1.35 17.03
CA GLN A 93 -1.79 2.73 17.47
C GLN A 93 -3.10 3.33 17.96
N ILE A 94 -4.20 3.09 17.23
CA ILE A 94 -5.56 3.45 17.63
C ILE A 94 -5.94 2.76 18.93
N GLU A 95 -5.68 1.45 19.06
CA GLU A 95 -5.97 0.69 20.28
C GLU A 95 -5.29 1.28 21.53
N LYS A 96 -4.11 1.87 21.35
CA LYS A 96 -3.32 2.51 22.41
C LYS A 96 -3.66 3.99 22.61
N GLY A 97 -4.52 4.58 21.77
CA GLY A 97 -4.79 6.02 21.76
C GLY A 97 -3.57 6.86 21.36
N THR A 98 -2.70 6.33 20.50
CA THR A 98 -1.48 7.02 20.05
C THR A 98 -1.58 7.45 18.60
N LEU A 99 -1.17 8.67 18.29
CA LEU A 99 -1.07 9.13 16.91
C LEU A 99 0.22 8.61 16.25
N PRO A 100 0.17 8.32 14.94
CA PRO A 100 1.33 7.82 14.23
C PRO A 100 2.33 8.93 13.89
N GLN A 101 3.44 8.97 14.62
CA GLN A 101 4.49 9.98 14.43
C GLN A 101 5.61 9.58 13.46
N LYS A 102 5.73 8.28 13.13
CA LYS A 102 6.85 7.74 12.35
C LYS A 102 6.36 6.79 11.24
N THR A 103 7.20 6.58 10.23
CA THR A 103 7.10 5.55 9.17
C THR A 103 6.10 5.82 8.04
N LEU A 104 5.33 4.81 7.63
CA LEU A 104 4.35 4.93 6.53
C LEU A 104 3.16 5.80 6.97
N ASN A 105 2.84 5.79 8.26
CA ASN A 105 1.63 6.36 8.82
C ASN A 105 1.81 7.80 9.32
N VAL A 106 2.84 8.55 8.94
CA VAL A 106 3.04 9.92 9.47
C VAL A 106 1.77 10.75 9.28
N PHE A 107 1.25 11.27 10.40
CA PHE A 107 0.02 12.04 10.46
C PHE A 107 0.15 13.40 9.76
N SER A 108 -0.93 13.85 9.13
CA SER A 108 -1.06 15.18 8.50
C SER A 108 -2.50 15.66 8.64
N ASP A 109 -2.74 16.97 8.70
CA ASP A 109 -4.09 17.53 8.84
C ASP A 109 -5.04 17.09 7.72
N LYS A 110 -4.53 16.96 6.49
CA LYS A 110 -5.27 16.42 5.33
C LYS A 110 -5.73 14.96 5.51
N ALA A 111 -5.14 14.24 6.45
CA ALA A 111 -5.42 12.84 6.75
C ALA A 111 -6.35 12.66 7.96
N GLN A 112 -6.69 13.75 8.68
CA GLN A 112 -7.46 13.69 9.92
C GLN A 112 -8.80 13.00 9.73
N SER A 113 -9.58 13.39 8.71
CA SER A 113 -10.90 12.81 8.45
C SER A 113 -10.85 11.30 8.18
N TYR A 114 -9.85 10.82 7.44
CA TYR A 114 -9.66 9.38 7.20
C TYR A 114 -9.13 8.65 8.42
N TRP A 115 -8.31 9.29 9.25
CA TRP A 115 -7.87 8.74 10.53
C TRP A 115 -9.04 8.58 11.50
N ASP A 116 -9.97 9.53 11.54
CA ASP A 116 -11.17 9.47 12.36
C ASP A 116 -12.11 8.36 11.89
N GLN A 117 -12.32 8.23 10.58
CA GLN A 117 -13.08 7.12 10.00
C GLN A 117 -12.43 5.76 10.29
N LEU A 118 -11.10 5.65 10.16
CA LEU A 118 -10.36 4.45 10.51
C LEU A 118 -10.50 4.12 12.00
N THR A 119 -10.44 5.13 12.87
CA THR A 119 -10.59 5.00 14.33
C THR A 119 -11.99 4.56 14.71
N LYS A 120 -13.02 5.17 14.12
CA LYS A 120 -14.43 4.78 14.27
C LYS A 120 -14.64 3.33 13.84
N CYS A 121 -14.15 2.95 12.66
CA CYS A 121 -14.21 1.58 12.15
C CYS A 121 -13.50 0.59 13.09
N PHE A 122 -12.32 0.96 13.61
CA PHE A 122 -11.59 0.15 14.58
C PHE A 122 -12.41 -0.11 15.85
N HIS A 123 -13.01 0.93 16.44
CA HIS A 123 -13.80 0.78 17.65
C HIS A 123 -15.09 -0.01 17.43
N LEU A 124 -15.73 0.15 16.27
CA LEU A 124 -16.91 -0.62 15.88
C LEU A 124 -16.62 -2.13 15.77
N TYR A 125 -15.44 -2.50 15.23
CA TYR A 125 -15.05 -3.89 14.99
C TYR A 125 -13.84 -4.33 15.81
N ARG A 126 -13.70 -3.78 17.03
CA ARG A 126 -12.51 -3.92 17.88
C ARG A 126 -12.05 -5.37 18.06
N HIS A 127 -12.98 -6.28 18.30
CA HIS A 127 -12.69 -7.70 18.54
C HIS A 127 -12.00 -8.37 17.34
N ILE A 128 -12.45 -8.08 16.11
CA ILE A 128 -11.87 -8.63 14.88
C ILE A 128 -10.54 -7.96 14.59
N LEU A 129 -10.51 -6.63 14.61
CA LEU A 129 -9.35 -5.86 14.17
C LEU A 129 -8.19 -5.93 15.15
N SER A 130 -8.44 -6.07 16.46
CA SER A 130 -7.38 -6.30 17.46
C SER A 130 -6.72 -7.67 17.24
N GLU A 131 -7.51 -8.73 17.03
CA GLU A 131 -7.01 -10.08 16.74
C GLU A 131 -6.14 -10.11 15.48
N GLU A 132 -6.67 -9.59 14.37
CA GLU A 132 -5.97 -9.55 13.09
C GLU A 132 -4.72 -8.66 13.10
N SER A 133 -4.64 -7.69 14.03
CA SER A 133 -3.51 -6.76 14.14
C SER A 133 -2.36 -7.26 15.01
N LYS A 134 -2.52 -8.42 15.68
CA LYS A 134 -1.42 -9.06 16.41
C LYS A 134 -0.25 -9.39 15.48
N THR A 135 0.98 -9.22 15.98
CA THR A 135 2.20 -9.62 15.25
C THR A 135 2.28 -11.13 15.06
N GLU A 136 1.62 -11.90 15.91
CA GLU A 136 1.58 -13.35 15.84
C GLU A 136 0.74 -13.88 14.69
N ALA A 137 -0.27 -13.09 14.27
CA ALA A 137 -1.10 -13.35 13.10
C ALA A 137 -0.42 -12.98 11.76
N GLY A 138 0.88 -12.67 11.77
CA GLY A 138 1.67 -12.37 10.57
C GLY A 138 2.30 -13.62 9.94
N PRO A 139 2.77 -13.55 8.68
CA PRO A 139 3.58 -14.62 8.09
C PRO A 139 4.93 -14.72 8.80
N ARG A 140 5.66 -15.82 8.60
CA ARG A 140 6.93 -16.11 9.32
C ARG A 140 8.00 -15.01 9.21
N THR A 141 7.88 -14.08 8.26
CA THR A 141 8.77 -12.94 8.07
C THR A 141 8.48 -11.75 8.98
N ASP A 142 7.43 -11.78 9.80
CA ASP A 142 7.00 -10.69 10.68
C ASP A 142 7.47 -10.91 12.13
N GLY A 143 8.70 -10.48 12.43
CA GLY A 143 9.26 -10.45 13.80
C GLY A 143 10.28 -11.55 14.13
N LYS A 144 10.97 -11.38 15.27
CA LYS A 144 12.10 -12.22 15.78
C LYS A 144 11.71 -13.63 16.23
N SER A 145 10.60 -14.17 15.77
CA SER A 145 10.21 -15.54 16.10
C SER A 145 11.03 -16.55 15.29
N LYS A 146 12.22 -16.87 15.80
CA LYS A 146 12.64 -18.28 15.95
C LYS A 146 11.59 -19.00 16.81
N ARG A 147 10.34 -19.08 16.35
CA ARG A 147 9.31 -19.87 17.02
C ARG A 147 9.64 -21.32 16.69
N THR A 148 9.92 -22.08 17.74
CA THR A 148 9.96 -23.55 17.84
C THR A 148 8.64 -24.22 17.45
N CYS A 149 7.79 -23.53 16.68
CA CYS A 149 6.45 -23.97 16.34
C CYS A 149 6.51 -24.70 14.99
N GLU A 150 6.51 -26.02 15.09
CA GLU A 150 6.21 -26.99 14.03
C GLU A 150 4.74 -26.88 13.56
N GLU A 151 4.20 -25.67 13.46
CA GLU A 151 2.82 -25.48 13.01
C GLU A 151 2.74 -25.57 11.49
N ASN A 152 2.33 -26.76 11.06
CA ASN A 152 1.92 -27.11 9.71
C ASN A 152 0.75 -26.21 9.24
N GLY A 153 1.04 -24.99 8.80
CA GLY A 153 0.00 -24.12 8.22
C GLY A 153 0.34 -22.64 8.06
N LEU A 154 1.34 -22.13 8.80
CA LEU A 154 1.71 -20.72 8.72
C LEU A 154 2.35 -20.37 7.37
N GLN A 155 1.85 -19.31 6.74
CA GLN A 155 2.36 -18.84 5.45
C GLN A 155 3.76 -18.24 5.60
N LYS A 156 4.65 -18.53 4.65
CA LYS A 156 6.05 -18.05 4.66
C LYS A 156 6.19 -16.57 4.27
N SER A 157 5.22 -16.02 3.55
CA SER A 157 5.25 -14.63 3.04
C SER A 157 3.84 -14.05 2.96
N PHE A 158 3.75 -12.77 2.59
CA PHE A 158 2.52 -12.08 2.21
C PHE A 158 2.08 -12.50 0.79
N ASN A 159 1.98 -13.82 0.58
CA ASN A 159 1.52 -14.41 -0.67
C ASN A 159 0.00 -14.28 -0.82
N GLY A 160 -0.53 -14.71 -1.96
CA GLY A 160 -1.97 -14.67 -2.23
C GLY A 160 -2.82 -15.41 -1.19
N LYS A 161 -2.35 -16.55 -0.66
CA LYS A 161 -3.07 -17.32 0.35
C LYS A 161 -3.18 -16.56 1.67
N PHE A 162 -2.08 -15.94 2.14
CA PHE A 162 -2.09 -15.11 3.33
C PHE A 162 -3.00 -13.90 3.15
N CYS A 163 -2.86 -13.16 2.04
CA CYS A 163 -3.70 -11.99 1.75
C CYS A 163 -5.17 -12.36 1.69
N LYS A 164 -5.51 -13.50 1.07
CA LYS A 164 -6.89 -13.99 1.01
C LYS A 164 -7.48 -14.20 2.41
N LYS A 165 -6.75 -14.89 3.29
CA LYS A 165 -7.17 -15.09 4.69
C LYS A 165 -7.31 -13.77 5.45
N TYR A 166 -6.33 -12.88 5.32
CA TYR A 166 -6.34 -11.59 6.03
C TYR A 166 -7.52 -10.71 5.62
N PHE A 167 -7.88 -10.69 4.34
CA PHE A 167 -8.97 -9.89 3.80
C PHE A 167 -10.32 -10.61 3.75
N GLU A 168 -10.42 -11.82 4.29
CA GLU A 168 -11.67 -12.59 4.35
C GLU A 168 -12.76 -11.85 5.15
N PRO A 169 -12.48 -11.31 6.37
CA PRO A 169 -13.46 -10.51 7.08
C PRO A 169 -13.73 -9.17 6.36
N ILE A 170 -15.01 -8.85 6.15
CA ILE A 170 -15.42 -7.59 5.51
C ILE A 170 -14.98 -6.36 6.33
N GLN A 171 -14.94 -6.49 7.66
CA GLN A 171 -14.51 -5.45 8.59
C GLN A 171 -13.02 -5.09 8.40
N VAL A 172 -12.18 -6.08 8.07
CA VAL A 172 -10.77 -5.84 7.74
C VAL A 172 -10.66 -5.08 6.42
N ARG A 173 -11.52 -5.38 5.44
CA ARG A 173 -11.54 -4.69 4.14
C ARG A 173 -11.99 -3.24 4.28
N GLU A 174 -13.03 -2.99 5.06
CA GLU A 174 -13.51 -1.64 5.36
C GLU A 174 -12.44 -0.80 6.08
N SER A 175 -11.87 -1.33 7.15
CA SER A 175 -10.78 -0.67 7.87
C SER A 175 -9.56 -0.43 6.96
N TYR A 176 -9.22 -1.41 6.11
CA TYR A 176 -8.14 -1.29 5.14
C TYR A 176 -8.40 -0.23 4.06
N PHE A 177 -9.66 -0.02 3.66
CA PHE A 177 -10.04 1.04 2.72
C PHE A 177 -9.71 2.41 3.33
N TYR A 178 -10.22 2.71 4.54
CA TYR A 178 -9.92 3.97 5.22
C TYR A 178 -8.42 4.14 5.49
N TYR A 179 -7.72 3.06 5.82
CA TYR A 179 -6.27 3.10 5.95
C TYR A 179 -5.58 3.46 4.63
N THR A 180 -6.05 2.95 3.50
CA THR A 180 -5.47 3.27 2.20
C THR A 180 -5.73 4.74 1.84
N GLU A 181 -6.95 5.23 2.04
CA GLU A 181 -7.27 6.65 1.88
C GLU A 181 -6.41 7.54 2.78
N TYR A 182 -6.25 7.15 4.04
CA TYR A 182 -5.35 7.81 4.99
C TYR A 182 -3.92 7.92 4.46
N ILE A 183 -3.34 6.84 3.93
CA ILE A 183 -1.96 6.83 3.41
C ILE A 183 -1.79 7.76 2.20
N PHE A 184 -2.79 7.81 1.33
CA PHE A 184 -2.79 8.59 0.09
C PHE A 184 -3.47 9.96 0.19
N SER A 185 -3.91 10.38 1.38
CA SER A 185 -4.54 11.68 1.63
C SER A 185 -3.63 12.85 1.23
N GLU A 186 -2.34 12.76 1.52
CA GLU A 186 -1.31 13.67 1.03
C GLU A 186 -0.72 13.12 -0.27
N PHE A 187 -1.36 13.48 -1.38
CA PHE A 187 -1.03 12.97 -2.71
C PHE A 187 0.16 13.72 -3.36
N ASP A 188 1.29 13.76 -2.65
CA ASP A 188 2.53 14.39 -3.10
C ASP A 188 3.58 13.30 -3.43
N PRO A 189 4.19 13.28 -4.65
CA PRO A 189 5.15 12.25 -5.03
C PRO A 189 6.40 12.20 -4.15
N ASP A 190 6.90 13.32 -3.64
CA ASP A 190 8.06 13.35 -2.74
C ASP A 190 7.72 12.67 -1.41
N VAL A 191 6.54 12.98 -0.88
CA VAL A 191 6.02 12.37 0.36
C VAL A 191 5.80 10.87 0.15
N LEU A 192 5.16 10.48 -0.96
CA LEU A 192 4.88 9.08 -1.28
C LEU A 192 6.17 8.29 -1.55
N CYS A 193 7.16 8.86 -2.24
CA CYS A 193 8.47 8.24 -2.43
C CYS A 193 9.13 7.89 -1.08
N LYS A 194 9.11 8.84 -0.14
CA LYS A 194 9.64 8.65 1.23
C LYS A 194 8.86 7.58 1.99
N LYS A 195 7.52 7.69 2.02
CA LYS A 195 6.60 6.74 2.67
C LYS A 195 6.81 5.31 2.16
N PHE A 196 6.81 5.12 0.84
CA PHE A 196 6.91 3.81 0.20
C PHE A 196 8.34 3.30 0.01
N LYS A 197 9.36 4.15 0.22
CA LYS A 197 10.76 3.86 -0.12
C LYS A 197 10.92 3.40 -1.58
N LEU A 198 10.15 4.03 -2.45
CA LEU A 198 10.13 3.83 -3.89
C LEU A 198 10.42 5.15 -4.57
N ARG A 199 10.85 5.09 -5.82
CA ARG A 199 11.06 6.23 -6.69
C ARG A 199 10.21 6.02 -7.93
N CYS A 200 9.43 7.03 -8.32
CA CYS A 200 8.60 6.99 -9.54
C CYS A 200 9.34 7.52 -10.79
N CYS A 201 10.42 8.29 -10.63
CA CYS A 201 11.23 8.82 -11.73
C CYS A 201 12.68 9.09 -11.28
N ARG A 202 13.64 9.14 -12.21
CA ARG A 202 15.04 9.48 -11.89
C ARG A 202 15.35 10.98 -11.96
N ALA A 203 14.43 11.78 -12.52
CA ALA A 203 14.56 13.22 -12.58
C ALA A 203 14.50 13.85 -11.18
N PRO A 204 15.14 15.02 -10.98
CA PRO A 204 15.12 15.74 -9.71
C PRO A 204 13.77 16.40 -9.41
N GLN A 205 12.95 16.63 -10.44
CA GLN A 205 11.61 17.21 -10.32
C GLN A 205 10.56 16.20 -10.79
N HIS A 206 9.48 16.10 -10.04
CA HIS A 206 8.36 15.24 -10.36
C HIS A 206 7.46 15.86 -11.44
N THR A 207 6.98 15.01 -12.36
CA THR A 207 6.07 15.37 -13.45
C THR A 207 4.65 14.88 -13.18
N SER A 208 3.68 15.27 -14.01
CA SER A 208 2.32 14.71 -13.97
C SER A 208 2.29 13.19 -14.13
N GLU A 209 3.24 12.60 -14.86
CA GLU A 209 3.37 11.15 -14.99
C GLU A 209 3.70 10.46 -13.65
N CYS A 210 4.43 11.14 -12.76
CA CYS A 210 4.71 10.64 -11.41
C CYS A 210 3.41 10.53 -10.61
N MET A 211 2.57 11.57 -10.68
CA MET A 211 1.25 11.59 -10.05
C MET A 211 0.38 10.44 -10.58
N ASN A 212 0.31 10.25 -11.90
CA ASN A 212 -0.44 9.17 -12.52
C ASN A 212 0.08 7.79 -12.08
N SER A 213 1.39 7.63 -11.97
CA SER A 213 1.99 6.38 -11.47
C SER A 213 1.54 6.08 -10.04
N TRP A 214 1.52 7.09 -9.16
CA TRP A 214 1.00 6.93 -7.79
C TRP A 214 -0.52 6.66 -7.76
N LYS A 215 -1.30 7.23 -8.67
CA LYS A 215 -2.75 6.96 -8.77
C LYS A 215 -3.00 5.50 -9.16
N LEU A 216 -2.23 5.01 -10.13
CA LEU A 216 -2.25 3.59 -10.52
C LEU A 216 -1.83 2.69 -9.36
N LEU A 217 -0.89 3.12 -8.52
CA LEU A 217 -0.50 2.36 -7.32
C LEU A 217 -1.62 2.32 -6.27
N LYS A 218 -2.29 3.45 -6.02
CA LYS A 218 -3.46 3.52 -5.13
C LYS A 218 -4.56 2.58 -5.63
N PHE A 219 -4.91 2.68 -6.92
CA PHE A 219 -5.87 1.79 -7.57
C PHE A 219 -5.47 0.31 -7.48
N TYR A 220 -4.17 0.02 -7.65
CA TYR A 220 -3.65 -1.33 -7.50
C TYR A 220 -3.92 -1.89 -6.10
N VAL A 221 -3.62 -1.13 -5.04
CA VAL A 221 -3.79 -1.61 -3.66
C VAL A 221 -5.25 -1.64 -3.21
N GLN A 222 -6.14 -0.86 -3.83
CA GLN A 222 -7.57 -0.83 -3.52
C GLN A 222 -8.40 -1.84 -4.30
N LYS A 223 -8.02 -2.16 -5.55
CA LYS A 223 -8.85 -2.99 -6.45
C LYS A 223 -8.09 -4.20 -7.00
N ILE A 224 -7.05 -3.95 -7.80
CA ILE A 224 -6.35 -5.02 -8.54
C ILE A 224 -5.77 -6.08 -7.59
N MET A 225 -5.26 -5.67 -6.42
CA MET A 225 -4.74 -6.59 -5.40
C MET A 225 -5.81 -7.58 -4.92
N PHE A 226 -7.07 -7.12 -4.77
CA PHE A 226 -8.21 -7.91 -4.33
C PHE A 226 -8.70 -8.86 -5.44
N ASP A 227 -8.79 -8.37 -6.68
CA ASP A 227 -9.12 -9.18 -7.85
C ASP A 227 -8.14 -10.36 -7.99
N ASN A 228 -6.85 -10.11 -7.81
CA ASN A 228 -5.79 -11.12 -7.87
C ASN A 228 -5.91 -12.24 -6.81
N ILE A 229 -6.62 -12.00 -5.71
CA ILE A 229 -6.85 -13.01 -4.65
C ILE A 229 -8.30 -13.54 -4.65
N GLY A 230 -9.14 -13.08 -5.59
CA GLY A 230 -10.53 -13.48 -5.72
C GLY A 230 -11.40 -13.02 -4.55
N ILE A 231 -11.18 -11.79 -4.07
CA ILE A 231 -11.99 -11.14 -3.03
C ILE A 231 -12.51 -9.82 -3.59
N GLU A 232 -13.72 -9.43 -3.23
CA GLU A 232 -14.27 -8.12 -3.56
C GLU A 232 -13.77 -7.04 -2.58
N PRO A 233 -13.30 -5.87 -3.04
CA PRO A 233 -12.92 -4.78 -2.14
C PRO A 233 -14.16 -4.20 -1.42
N TRP A 234 -13.95 -3.58 -0.26
CA TRP A 234 -15.00 -2.76 0.36
C TRP A 234 -15.09 -1.42 -0.37
N MET A 235 -16.31 -0.94 -0.59
CA MET A 235 -16.61 0.33 -1.25
C MET A 235 -17.52 1.16 -0.33
N SER A 236 -17.25 2.45 -0.19
CA SER A 236 -18.14 3.35 0.57
C SER A 236 -19.44 3.56 -0.17
N LEU A 237 -20.56 3.39 0.52
CA LEU A 237 -21.92 3.65 0.01
C LEU A 237 -22.14 5.12 -0.37
N GLU A 238 -21.32 6.04 0.16
CA GLU A 238 -21.45 7.48 -0.11
C GLU A 238 -20.84 7.88 -1.47
N SER A 239 -20.07 6.98 -2.12
CA SER A 239 -19.46 7.27 -3.42
C SER A 239 -20.37 7.00 -4.63
N THR A 240 -21.61 6.56 -4.41
CA THR A 240 -22.61 6.36 -5.48
C THR A 240 -23.38 7.63 -5.83
N ASP A 241 -22.71 8.78 -5.85
CA ASP A 241 -23.19 9.86 -6.71
C ASP A 241 -23.08 9.35 -8.15
N ALA A 242 -24.24 8.95 -8.67
CA ALA A 242 -24.51 8.27 -9.92
C ALA A 242 -24.22 9.12 -11.16
N SER A 243 -23.18 9.94 -11.13
CA SER A 243 -22.71 10.70 -12.28
C SER A 243 -21.53 9.96 -12.93
N SER A 244 -21.83 9.32 -14.06
CA SER A 244 -20.94 9.14 -15.23
C SER A 244 -20.19 7.83 -15.52
N PHE A 245 -20.16 6.81 -14.66
CA PHE A 245 -19.63 5.49 -15.08
C PHE A 245 -20.72 4.43 -15.20
N SER A 246 -21.41 4.43 -16.34
CA SER A 246 -22.31 3.35 -16.74
C SER A 246 -21.53 2.04 -16.80
N ALA A 247 -21.79 1.17 -15.81
CA ALA A 247 -21.25 -0.18 -15.75
C ALA A 247 -21.78 -1.01 -16.93
N SER A 248 -20.99 -1.10 -18.00
CA SER A 248 -21.17 -2.12 -19.02
C SER A 248 -20.68 -3.45 -18.44
N SER A 249 -21.65 -4.33 -18.20
CA SER A 249 -21.47 -5.62 -17.57
C SER A 249 -20.54 -6.54 -18.39
N GLY A 250 -19.50 -7.04 -17.74
CA GLY A 250 -18.93 -8.38 -18.02
C GLY A 250 -17.96 -8.58 -19.18
N ARG A 251 -17.33 -7.55 -19.79
CA ARG A 251 -16.27 -7.79 -20.81
C ARG A 251 -15.00 -6.94 -20.61
N ASN A 252 -13.89 -7.66 -20.38
CA ASN A 252 -12.49 -7.24 -20.48
C ASN A 252 -12.02 -6.07 -19.59
N VAL A 253 -11.79 -6.34 -18.31
CA VAL A 253 -10.95 -5.49 -17.42
C VAL A 253 -9.59 -5.19 -18.06
N GLU A 254 -9.03 -6.11 -18.86
CA GLU A 254 -7.77 -5.89 -19.58
C GLU A 254 -7.85 -4.75 -20.61
N LYS A 255 -8.98 -4.56 -21.30
CA LYS A 255 -9.14 -3.47 -22.29
C LYS A 255 -9.28 -2.12 -21.63
N GLY A 256 -10.09 -2.04 -20.56
CA GLY A 256 -10.27 -0.81 -19.81
C GLY A 256 -9.01 -0.38 -19.05
N ILE A 257 -8.12 -1.29 -18.68
CA ILE A 257 -6.85 -0.92 -18.04
C ILE A 257 -5.81 -0.45 -19.04
N ASP A 258 -5.70 -1.08 -20.20
CA ASP A 258 -4.84 -0.53 -21.26
C ASP A 258 -5.35 0.85 -21.69
N GLU A 259 -6.67 1.05 -21.71
CA GLU A 259 -7.31 2.36 -21.92
C GLU A 259 -7.07 3.32 -20.74
N ILE A 260 -7.16 2.93 -19.46
CA ILE A 260 -6.80 3.80 -18.31
C ILE A 260 -5.30 4.14 -18.32
N ILE A 261 -4.46 3.21 -18.78
CA ILE A 261 -3.02 3.41 -18.96
C ILE A 261 -2.73 4.38 -20.13
N ASP A 262 -3.55 4.39 -21.18
CA ASP A 262 -3.45 5.30 -22.35
C ASP A 262 -4.16 6.65 -22.15
N VAL A 263 -5.29 6.67 -21.43
CA VAL A 263 -6.20 7.83 -21.23
C VAL A 263 -5.73 8.74 -20.11
N CYS A 264 -4.69 8.37 -19.35
CA CYS A 264 -3.96 9.30 -18.49
C CYS A 264 -3.11 10.31 -19.29
N SER A 265 -3.66 10.84 -20.40
CA SER A 265 -3.18 12.01 -21.09
C SER A 265 -3.43 13.26 -20.22
N PRO A 266 -2.51 14.24 -20.16
CA PRO A 266 -2.52 15.30 -19.12
C PRO A 266 -3.72 16.26 -19.07
N GLN A 267 -4.77 16.11 -19.89
CA GLN A 267 -5.82 17.12 -20.06
C GLN A 267 -7.08 16.91 -19.19
N ASP A 268 -7.36 15.69 -18.71
CA ASP A 268 -8.65 15.40 -18.03
C ASP A 268 -8.58 15.40 -16.49
N ILE A 269 -7.50 15.94 -15.90
CA ILE A 269 -7.26 15.89 -14.44
C ILE A 269 -7.27 17.29 -13.84
N ARG A 270 -8.41 17.97 -13.85
CA ARG A 270 -8.56 19.25 -13.13
C ARG A 270 -9.72 19.32 -12.13
N ASP A 271 -10.75 18.48 -12.20
CA ASP A 271 -12.01 18.86 -11.52
C ASP A 271 -12.47 17.99 -10.34
N ASP A 272 -11.85 16.83 -10.07
CA ASP A 272 -12.37 15.92 -9.03
C ASP A 272 -11.88 16.19 -7.58
N PHE A 273 -11.12 17.27 -7.32
CA PHE A 273 -10.46 17.47 -6.01
C PHE A 273 -10.89 18.70 -5.21
N CYS A 274 -12.03 19.33 -5.53
CA CYS A 274 -12.56 20.48 -4.77
C CYS A 274 -13.92 20.26 -4.09
N LEU A 275 -14.48 19.05 -4.08
CA LEU A 275 -15.85 18.80 -3.56
C LEU A 275 -15.94 18.49 -2.05
N PHE A 276 -14.95 18.91 -1.26
CA PHE A 276 -15.05 18.98 0.20
C PHE A 276 -14.69 20.39 0.67
N LYS A 277 -15.56 21.35 0.38
CA LYS A 277 -15.53 22.69 1.00
C LYS A 277 -16.86 22.92 1.71
N GLU A 278 -16.75 23.14 3.01
CA GLU A 278 -17.70 23.84 3.89
C GLU A 278 -19.07 23.15 4.08
N VAL A 279 -19.14 22.24 5.06
CA VAL A 279 -20.32 22.20 5.94
C VAL A 279 -19.99 23.17 7.07
N GLU A 280 -20.62 24.34 7.02
CA GLU A 280 -20.52 25.37 8.05
C GLU A 280 -20.91 24.82 9.42
N ASP A 281 -20.18 25.28 10.44
CA ASP A 281 -20.34 24.96 11.84
C ASP A 281 -21.78 25.18 12.31
N GLY A 282 -22.49 24.09 12.59
CA GLY A 282 -23.67 24.13 13.44
C GLY A 282 -23.22 24.20 14.89
N ASP A 283 -23.50 25.32 15.56
CA ASP A 283 -23.26 25.54 16.99
C ASP A 283 -23.78 24.35 17.83
N ILE A 284 -22.86 23.54 18.34
CA ILE A 284 -23.15 22.53 19.36
C ILE A 284 -23.00 23.20 20.72
N ASP A 285 -24.13 23.36 21.41
CA ASP A 285 -24.22 23.87 22.78
C ASP A 285 -23.44 22.96 23.74
N PRO A 286 -22.36 23.45 24.39
CA PRO A 286 -21.52 22.65 25.28
C PRO A 286 -22.17 22.33 26.65
N ASP A 287 -23.35 22.86 26.96
CA ASP A 287 -23.97 22.71 28.29
C ASP A 287 -24.82 21.43 28.49
N LEU A 288 -24.92 20.56 27.48
CA LEU A 288 -25.82 19.39 27.53
C LEU A 288 -25.22 18.07 28.05
N PHE A 289 -23.98 18.05 28.60
CA PHE A 289 -23.32 16.78 28.97
C PHE A 289 -22.83 16.61 30.41
N PHE A 290 -23.46 17.28 31.39
CA PHE A 290 -23.35 16.87 32.80
C PHE A 290 -24.73 16.80 33.46
N GLY A 291 -25.29 15.59 33.53
CA GLY A 291 -26.50 15.34 34.29
C GLY A 291 -27.01 13.90 34.19
N LEU A 292 -26.42 13.02 35.02
CA LEU A 292 -26.85 11.70 35.54
C LEU A 292 -25.86 10.56 35.27
#